data_AF-A0A7X8ZHX1-F1
#
_entry.id   AF-A0A7X8ZHX1-F1
#
_cell.length_a   1.000
_cell.length_b   1.000
_cell.length_c   1.000
_cell.angle_alpha   90.00
_cell.angle_beta   90.00
_cell.angle_gamma   90.00
#
_symmetry.space_group_name_H-M   'P 1'
#
loop_
_entity.id
_entity.type
_entity.pdbx_description
1 polymer ?
#
loop_
_entity_poly.entity_id
_entity_poly.type
_entity_poly.pdbx_seq_one_letter_code
_entity_poly.pdbx_strand_id
1 'polypeptide(L)' 'LSISLFNSVESISKGLEIGLFNTALEHRGLQIGLLNYCEFLTGFQVGLINIVTQSTVPFFPIVNFCF' A
#
# COMPACT_ATOMS: atom_id res chain seq x y z
N LEU A 1 6.62 -11.63 -0.40
CA LEU A 1 6.05 -11.67 0.96
C LEU A 1 7.03 -10.95 1.85
N SER A 2 6.72 -9.73 2.26
CA SER A 2 7.58 -8.91 3.11
C SER A 2 6.83 -8.64 4.41
N ILE A 3 7.41 -9.04 5.54
CA ILE A 3 6.83 -8.87 6.87
C ILE A 3 7.81 -8.00 7.66
N SER A 4 7.47 -6.73 7.86
CA SER A 4 8.36 -5.75 8.49
C SER A 4 7.54 -4.71 9.24
N LEU A 5 8.01 -4.20 10.38
CA LEU A 5 7.32 -3.10 11.09
C LEU A 5 7.24 -1.82 10.23
N PHE A 6 8.28 -1.59 9.43
CA PHE A 6 8.40 -0.49 8.48
C PHE A 6 8.79 -1.08 7.13
N ASN A 7 7.99 -0.80 6.11
CA ASN A 7 8.31 -1.16 4.74
C ASN A 7 8.39 0.12 3.93
N SER A 8 9.57 0.42 3.39
CA SER A 8 9.81 1.61 2.59
C SER A 8 10.51 1.16 1.32
N VAL A 9 9.77 1.15 0.21
CA VAL A 9 10.25 0.66 -1.09
C VAL A 9 10.30 1.83 -2.07
N GLU A 10 11.50 2.29 -2.41
CA GLU A 10 11.72 3.36 -3.40
C GLU A 10 11.64 2.88 -4.85
N SER A 11 10.95 1.78 -5.12
CA SER A 11 10.88 1.17 -6.45
C SER A 11 9.54 0.46 -6.62
N ILE A 12 9.54 -0.74 -7.17
CA ILE A 12 8.33 -1.51 -7.45
C ILE A 12 8.27 -2.68 -6.47
N SER A 13 7.29 -2.68 -5.59
CA SER A 13 6.98 -3.83 -4.75
C SER A 13 5.90 -4.70 -5.39
N LYS A 14 6.06 -6.02 -5.28
CA LYS A 14 5.05 -6.98 -5.77
C LYS A 14 4.80 -8.07 -4.73
N GLY A 15 3.52 -8.40 -4.53
CA GLY A 15 3.08 -9.50 -3.67
C GLY A 15 2.40 -9.02 -2.38
N LEU A 16 2.57 -9.78 -1.31
CA LEU A 16 1.98 -9.49 0.00
C LEU A 16 2.97 -8.75 0.90
N GLU A 17 2.58 -7.56 1.36
CA GLU A 17 3.32 -6.75 2.33
C GLU A 17 2.50 -6.59 3.61
N ILE A 18 3.12 -6.86 4.75
CA ILE A 18 2.47 -6.75 6.05
C ILE A 18 3.40 -5.93 6.96
N GLY A 19 2.89 -4.81 7.49
CA GLY A 19 3.67 -3.91 8.34
C GLY A 19 2.83 -2.86 9.04
N LEU A 20 3.40 -2.08 9.97
CA LEU A 20 2.65 -0.97 10.58
C LEU A 20 2.57 0.21 9.62
N PHE A 21 3.67 0.49 8.93
CA PHE A 21 3.79 1.53 7.92
C PHE A 21 4.31 0.90 6.63
N ASN A 22 3.52 0.99 5.56
CA ASN A 22 3.93 0.58 4.23
C ASN A 22 3.98 1.83 3.33
N THR A 23 5.15 2.08 2.74
CA THR A 23 5.39 3.14 1.76
C THR A 23 6.03 2.49 0.54
N ALA A 24 5.44 2.71 -0.63
CA ALA A 24 6.00 2.26 -1.90
C ALA A 24 5.78 3.28 -3.02
N LEU A 25 6.70 3.39 -3.97
CA LEU A 25 6.44 4.19 -5.18
C LEU A 25 5.36 3.49 -6.03
N GLU A 26 5.59 2.23 -6.39
CA GLU A 26 4.61 1.38 -7.07
C GLU A 26 4.44 0.06 -6.32
N HIS A 27 3.20 -0.34 -6.06
CA HIS A 27 2.90 -1.63 -5.42
C HIS A 27 1.87 -2.42 -6.24
N ARG A 28 2.19 -3.69 -6.52
CA ARG A 28 1.25 -4.63 -7.16
C ARG A 28 0.98 -5.84 -6.28
N GLY A 29 -0.21 -5.91 -5.67
CA GLY A 29 -0.55 -7.00 -4.76
C GLY A 29 -1.41 -6.54 -3.59
N LEU A 30 -1.05 -6.99 -2.39
CA LEU A 30 -1.85 -6.75 -1.19
C LEU A 30 -0.96 -6.17 -0.08
N GLN A 31 -1.30 -4.97 0.39
CA GLN A 31 -0.65 -4.35 1.56
C GLN A 31 -1.58 -4.41 2.75
N ILE A 32 -1.06 -4.82 3.91
CA ILE A 32 -1.77 -4.81 5.19
C ILE A 32 -0.95 -3.98 6.18
N GLY A 33 -1.57 -2.96 6.77
CA GLY A 33 -0.92 -2.17 7.80
C GLY A 33 -1.79 -1.14 8.50
N LEU A 34 -1.21 -0.31 9.38
CA LEU A 34 -1.96 0.81 9.96
C LEU A 34 -2.00 1.98 8.99
N LEU A 35 -0.87 2.26 8.33
CA LEU A 35 -0.73 3.33 7.35
C LEU A 35 -0.13 2.74 6.08
N ASN A 36 -0.87 2.81 4.98
CA ASN A 36 -0.42 2.42 3.65
C ASN A 36 -0.35 3.67 2.76
N TYR A 37 0.80 3.90 2.13
CA TYR A 37 1.02 4.97 1.18
C TYR A 37 1.65 4.39 -0.09
N CYS A 38 1.06 4.66 -1.24
CA CYS A 38 1.80 4.53 -2.48
C CYS A 38 1.42 5.55 -3.53
N GLU A 39 2.26 5.74 -4.55
CA GLU A 39 1.86 6.55 -5.70
C GLU A 39 1.00 5.72 -6.63
N PHE A 40 1.50 4.57 -7.09
CA PHE A 40 0.81 3.68 -8.02
C PHE A 40 0.43 2.37 -7.34
N LEU A 41 -0.88 2.07 -7.26
CA LEU A 41 -1.39 0.81 -6.72
C LEU A 41 -2.01 -0.04 -7.83
N THR A 42 -1.67 -1.32 -7.85
CA THR A 42 -2.39 -2.35 -8.61
C THR A 42 -2.73 -3.52 -7.69
N GLY A 43 -3.86 -3.44 -7.01
CA GLY A 43 -4.33 -4.44 -6.06
C GLY A 43 -5.08 -3.82 -4.88
N PHE A 44 -4.84 -4.34 -3.67
CA PHE A 44 -5.56 -3.97 -2.45
C PHE A 44 -4.63 -3.44 -1.36
N GLN A 45 -5.11 -2.45 -0.61
CA GLN A 45 -4.53 -1.97 0.64
C GLN A 45 -5.56 -2.12 1.74
N VAL A 46 -5.16 -2.71 2.86
CA VAL A 46 -5.99 -2.86 4.05
C VAL A 46 -5.27 -2.18 5.21
N GLY A 47 -5.90 -1.19 5.80
CA GLY A 47 -5.32 -0.45 6.90
C GLY A 47 -6.12 0.74 7.37
N LEU A 48 -5.78 1.28 8.53
CA LEU A 48 -6.50 2.40 9.13
C LEU A 48 -6.53 3.62 8.19
N ILE A 49 -5.39 3.91 7.56
CA ILE A 49 -5.18 5.01 6.63
C ILE A 49 -4.55 4.43 5.36
N ASN A 50 -5.22 4.58 4.21
CA ASN A 50 -4.70 4.14 2.92
C ASN A 50 -4.69 5.32 1.95
N ILE A 51 -3.53 5.61 1.37
CA ILE A 51 -3.31 6.73 0.45
C ILE A 51 -2.70 6.19 -0.84
N VAL A 52 -3.32 6.53 -1.97
CA VAL A 52 -2.88 6.17 -3.32
C VAL A 52 -2.90 7.40 -4.21
N THR A 53 -1.76 8.07 -4.40
CA THR A 53 -1.72 9.39 -5.05
C THR A 53 -2.20 9.36 -6.51
N GLN A 54 -1.86 8.31 -7.26
CA GLN A 54 -2.27 8.09 -8.64
C GLN A 54 -3.40 7.05 -8.73
N SER A 55 -4.51 7.32 -8.04
CA SER A 55 -5.75 6.55 -8.12
C SER A 55 -6.96 7.48 -8.28
N THR A 56 -8.06 6.93 -8.78
CA THR A 56 -9.38 7.61 -8.79
C THR A 56 -9.81 8.03 -7.38
N VAL A 57 -9.40 7.28 -6.36
CA VAL A 57 -9.70 7.55 -4.94
C VAL A 57 -8.40 7.68 -4.15
N PRO A 58 -7.88 8.92 -3.98
CA PRO A 58 -6.56 9.13 -3.41
C PRO A 58 -6.41 8.72 -1.95
N PHE A 59 -7.52 8.69 -1.20
CA PHE A 59 -7.54 8.28 0.20
C PHE A 59 -8.79 7.46 0.46
N PHE A 60 -8.62 6.34 1.18
CA PHE A 60 -9.75 5.56 1.68
C PHE A 60 -9.44 4.94 3.05
N PRO A 61 -10.34 5.07 4.04
CA PRO A 61 -10.16 4.44 5.34
C PRO A 61 -10.42 2.93 5.25
N ILE A 62 -9.70 2.14 6.06
CA ILE A 62 -9.87 0.68 6.25
C ILE A 62 -9.44 -0.15 5.02
N VAL A 63 -9.96 0.14 3.82
CA VAL A 63 -9.62 -0.58 2.59
C VAL A 63 -9.54 0.37 1.41
N ASN A 64 -8.49 0.29 0.60
CA ASN A 64 -8.39 0.97 -0.69
C ASN A 64 -7.96 -0.04 -1.77
N PHE A 65 -8.35 0.18 -3.03
CA PHE A 65 -7.98 -0.67 -4.14
C PHE A 65 -7.89 0.13 -5.45
N CYS A 66 -7.03 -0.31 -6.36
CA CYS A 66 -6.81 0.31 -7.66
C CYS A 66 -6.32 -0.76 -8.64
N PHE A 67 -6.75 -0.71 -9.90
CA PHE A 67 -6.42 -1.69 -10.94
C PHE A 67 -5.97 -1.01 -12.22
#